data_AF-A0A381I5S5-F1
#
_entry.id   AF-A0A381I5S5-F1
#
_cell.length_a   1.000
_cell.length_b   1.000
_cell.length_c   1.000
_cell.angle_alpha   90.00
_cell.angle_beta   90.00
_cell.angle_gamma   90.00
#
_symmetry.space_group_name_H-M   'P 1'
#
loop_
_entity.id
_entity.type
_entity.pdbx_description
1 polymer ?
#
loop_
_entity_poly.entity_id
_entity_poly.type
_entity_poly.pdbx_seq_one_letter_code
_entity_poly.pdbx_strand_id
1 'polypeptide(L)'
;MYVWEHPNGILVTGYPKDKYTKFNLTYTVKEIEQFPMLIIGMFLVNAIVTFLIALFIGLKMVKSIKPIITGIKLMSKGEPVLLQEKGILSDISKSINTVSKELQMKDEKLRKKEEARSNWIAGISHDIRTPLSMIIGYAGELEESSSLSNREQEQVSIICNQGIKIRELVNDLNLVSKLEYNMQALNCDKIRVSAFLRELISEFINNNLDNDFYVELDILNEDIIIDADKKIIKKGY
;
A
#
# COMPACT_ATOMS: atom_id res chain seq x y z
N MET A 1 -20.53 -81.63 37.32
CA MET A 1 -19.43 -82.36 37.97
C MET A 1 -19.48 -83.76 37.40
N TYR A 2 -18.51 -84.14 36.57
CA TYR A 2 -18.40 -85.52 36.07
C TYR A 2 -17.28 -86.19 36.85
N VAL A 3 -17.55 -87.37 37.40
CA VAL A 3 -16.61 -88.17 38.19
C VAL A 3 -16.40 -89.48 37.43
N TRP A 4 -15.13 -89.84 37.20
CA TRP A 4 -14.75 -91.10 36.59
C TRP A 4 -13.68 -91.76 37.44
N GLU A 5 -13.82 -93.07 37.65
CA GLU A 5 -12.99 -93.85 38.58
C GLU A 5 -12.13 -94.83 37.79
N HIS A 6 -10.81 -94.72 37.91
CA HIS A 6 -9.84 -95.66 37.33
C HIS A 6 -9.10 -96.38 38.47
N PRO A 7 -8.69 -97.65 38.32
CA PRO A 7 -8.14 -98.48 39.40
C PRO A 7 -6.94 -97.94 40.19
N ASN A 8 -6.28 -96.85 39.75
CA ASN A 8 -5.11 -96.27 40.42
C ASN A 8 -5.38 -94.88 41.05
N GLY A 9 -6.63 -94.42 41.14
CA GLY A 9 -7.01 -93.18 41.86
C GLY A 9 -8.22 -92.45 41.28
N ILE A 10 -8.90 -91.63 42.11
CA ILE A 10 -10.10 -90.87 41.75
C ILE A 10 -9.71 -89.49 41.18
N LEU A 11 -10.13 -89.18 39.95
CA LEU A 11 -9.99 -87.85 39.35
C LEU A 11 -11.33 -87.10 39.44
N VAL A 12 -11.40 -86.06 40.28
CA VAL A 12 -12.62 -85.24 40.45
C VAL A 12 -12.44 -83.91 39.73
N THR A 13 -13.32 -83.62 38.75
CA THR A 13 -13.37 -82.30 38.08
C THR A 13 -14.66 -81.55 38.46
N GLY A 14 -14.51 -80.42 39.16
CA GLY A 14 -15.62 -79.55 39.57
C GLY A 14 -15.64 -78.26 38.75
N TYR A 15 -16.82 -77.89 38.22
CA TYR A 15 -17.06 -76.60 37.58
C TYR A 15 -17.98 -75.76 38.48
N PRO A 16 -17.71 -74.46 38.71
CA PRO A 16 -18.59 -73.58 39.46
C PRO A 16 -19.93 -73.37 38.73
N LYS A 17 -21.04 -73.28 39.47
CA LYS A 17 -22.43 -73.29 38.93
C LYS A 17 -22.73 -72.20 37.89
N ASP A 18 -22.00 -71.08 37.89
CA ASP A 18 -22.28 -69.91 37.03
C ASP A 18 -21.24 -69.66 35.92
N LYS A 19 -20.42 -70.67 35.54
CA LYS A 19 -19.43 -70.52 34.45
C LYS A 19 -19.53 -71.65 33.43
N TYR A 20 -19.66 -71.30 32.15
CA TYR A 20 -19.94 -72.23 31.05
C TYR A 20 -18.70 -72.74 30.29
N THR A 21 -17.49 -72.20 30.51
CA THR A 21 -16.25 -72.75 29.92
C THR A 21 -15.00 -72.33 30.69
N LYS A 22 -13.96 -73.18 30.66
CA LYS A 22 -12.63 -72.89 31.22
C LYS A 22 -11.62 -72.72 30.09
N PHE A 23 -11.30 -71.48 29.72
CA PHE A 23 -10.17 -71.18 28.85
C PHE A 23 -8.88 -71.28 29.69
N ASN A 24 -8.15 -72.39 29.56
CA ASN A 24 -6.80 -72.48 30.13
C ASN A 24 -5.83 -71.91 29.11
N LEU A 25 -5.28 -70.72 29.37
CA LEU A 25 -4.12 -70.23 28.64
C LEU A 25 -2.86 -70.62 29.40
N THR A 26 -2.09 -71.53 28.82
CA THR A 26 -0.76 -71.89 29.32
C THR A 26 0.26 -71.06 28.55
N TYR A 27 0.77 -70.02 29.18
CA TYR A 27 1.89 -69.24 28.65
C TYR A 27 3.21 -69.80 29.16
N THR A 28 4.23 -69.77 28.31
CA THR A 28 5.59 -70.06 28.72
C THR A 28 6.14 -68.88 29.54
N VAL A 29 6.93 -69.14 30.58
CA VAL A 29 7.54 -68.07 31.42
C VAL A 29 8.26 -67.01 30.55
N LYS A 30 8.90 -67.44 29.45
CA LYS A 30 9.55 -66.55 28.47
C LYS A 30 8.59 -65.56 27.78
N GLU A 31 7.34 -65.95 27.52
CA GLU A 31 6.34 -65.10 26.85
C GLU A 31 5.84 -64.00 27.81
N ILE A 32 5.74 -64.33 29.10
CA ILE A 32 5.36 -63.37 30.16
C ILE A 32 6.48 -62.34 30.35
N GLU A 33 7.75 -62.77 30.32
CA GLU A 33 8.90 -61.87 30.46
C GLU A 33 9.07 -60.90 29.27
N GLN A 34 8.67 -61.29 28.05
CA GLN A 34 8.78 -60.44 26.85
C GLN A 34 7.62 -59.45 26.68
N PHE A 35 6.47 -59.71 27.32
CA PHE A 35 5.27 -58.88 27.25
C PHE A 35 5.49 -57.37 27.56
N PRO A 36 6.19 -56.96 28.64
CA PRO A 36 6.43 -55.54 28.91
C PRO A 36 7.28 -54.87 27.82
N MET A 37 8.25 -55.58 27.22
CA MET A 37 9.09 -55.04 26.15
C MET A 37 8.28 -54.77 24.88
N LEU A 38 7.32 -55.62 24.55
CA LEU A 38 6.41 -55.43 23.42
C LEU A 38 5.51 -54.20 23.60
N ILE A 39 4.98 -53.99 24.81
CA ILE A 39 4.17 -52.80 25.12
C ILE A 39 4.99 -51.52 24.96
N ILE A 40 6.22 -51.50 25.49
CA ILE A 40 7.13 -50.34 25.34
C ILE A 40 7.44 -50.10 23.86
N GLY A 41 7.70 -51.15 23.09
CA GLY A 41 7.91 -51.06 21.65
C GLY A 41 6.70 -50.46 20.92
N MET A 42 5.49 -50.89 21.26
CA MET A 42 4.25 -50.33 20.69
C MET A 42 4.11 -48.82 20.99
N PHE A 43 4.40 -48.39 22.22
CA PHE A 43 4.37 -46.96 22.56
C PHE A 43 5.45 -46.16 21.83
N LEU A 44 6.66 -46.71 21.69
CA LEU A 44 7.75 -46.08 20.93
C LEU A 44 7.37 -45.91 19.45
N VAL A 45 6.81 -46.94 18.83
CA VAL A 45 6.35 -46.87 17.43
C VAL A 45 5.25 -45.81 17.28
N ASN A 46 4.27 -45.79 18.17
CA ASN A 46 3.23 -44.76 18.15
C ASN A 46 3.81 -43.35 18.31
N ALA A 47 4.74 -43.15 19.25
CA ALA A 47 5.40 -41.86 19.43
C ALA A 47 6.16 -41.41 18.17
N ILE A 48 6.88 -42.34 17.52
CA ILE A 48 7.57 -42.07 16.25
C ILE A 48 6.58 -41.69 15.16
N VAL A 49 5.48 -42.44 15.01
CA VAL A 49 4.45 -42.16 13.99
C VAL A 49 3.81 -40.79 14.22
N THR A 50 3.40 -40.49 15.46
CA THR A 50 2.85 -39.18 15.81
C THR A 50 3.85 -38.05 15.54
N PHE A 51 5.12 -38.25 15.89
CA PHE A 51 6.17 -37.28 15.61
C PHE A 51 6.36 -37.04 14.11
N LEU A 52 6.38 -38.11 13.30
CA LEU A 52 6.52 -38.01 11.85
C LEU A 52 5.32 -37.30 11.20
N ILE A 53 4.10 -37.58 11.65
CA ILE A 53 2.88 -36.88 11.18
C ILE A 53 2.96 -35.39 11.54
N ALA A 54 3.32 -35.06 12.77
CA ALA A 54 3.46 -33.67 13.21
C ALA A 54 4.53 -32.92 12.41
N LEU A 55 5.67 -33.57 12.14
CA LEU A 55 6.74 -33.01 11.32
C LEU A 55 6.27 -32.77 9.89
N PHE A 56 5.57 -33.74 9.29
CA PHE A 56 5.04 -33.61 7.93
C PHE A 56 4.03 -32.45 7.81
N ILE A 57 3.10 -32.33 8.77
CA ILE A 57 2.13 -31.22 8.82
C ILE A 57 2.86 -29.89 8.99
N GLY A 58 3.81 -29.80 9.91
CA GLY A 58 4.59 -28.59 10.18
C GLY A 58 5.33 -28.09 8.93
N LEU A 59 6.04 -28.98 8.24
CA LEU A 59 6.76 -28.64 7.01
C LEU A 59 5.81 -28.17 5.89
N LYS A 60 4.69 -28.87 5.70
CA LYS A 60 3.66 -28.48 4.71
C LYS A 60 3.04 -27.12 5.06
N MET A 61 2.82 -26.86 6.35
CA MET A 61 2.20 -25.63 6.84
C MET A 61 3.10 -24.41 6.60
N VAL A 62 4.39 -24.52 6.88
CA VAL A 62 5.38 -23.45 6.60
C VAL A 62 5.37 -23.08 5.11
N LYS A 63 5.32 -24.08 4.22
CA LYS A 63 5.29 -23.84 2.76
C LYS A 63 4.02 -23.10 2.32
N SER A 64 2.87 -23.39 2.95
CA SER A 64 1.58 -22.75 2.63
C SER A 64 1.45 -21.32 3.19
N ILE A 65 2.17 -20.98 4.26
CA ILE A 65 2.12 -19.64 4.88
C ILE A 65 2.99 -18.61 4.13
N LYS A 66 4.14 -19.02 3.60
CA LYS A 66 5.06 -18.13 2.86
C LYS A 66 4.39 -17.27 1.76
N PRO A 67 3.52 -17.81 0.87
CA PRO A 67 2.85 -17.00 -0.14
C PRO A 67 1.86 -15.98 0.46
N ILE A 68 1.22 -16.29 1.58
CA ILE A 68 0.29 -15.38 2.27
C ILE A 68 1.04 -14.15 2.80
N ILE A 69 2.18 -14.36 3.49
CA ILE A 69 3.01 -13.26 4.01
C ILE A 69 3.52 -12.40 2.85
N THR A 70 3.95 -13.04 1.77
CA THR A 70 4.43 -12.33 0.57
C THR A 70 3.29 -11.53 -0.06
N GLY A 71 2.10 -12.12 -0.20
CA GLY A 71 0.90 -11.45 -0.68
C GLY A 71 0.55 -10.22 0.16
N ILE A 72 0.58 -10.32 1.50
CA ILE A 72 0.34 -9.17 2.38
C ILE A 72 1.38 -8.06 2.16
N LYS A 73 2.66 -8.42 2.02
CA LYS A 73 3.73 -7.44 1.75
C LYS A 73 3.55 -6.75 0.39
N LEU A 74 3.12 -7.47 -0.63
CA LEU A 74 2.83 -6.92 -1.96
C LEU A 74 1.60 -6.02 -1.93
N MET A 75 0.51 -6.43 -1.26
CA MET A 75 -0.67 -5.59 -1.06
C MET A 75 -0.34 -4.29 -0.33
N SER A 76 0.54 -4.33 0.67
CA SER A 76 1.02 -3.13 1.37
C SER A 76 1.79 -2.16 0.46
N LYS A 77 2.30 -2.61 -0.68
CA LYS A 77 2.95 -1.77 -1.70
C LYS A 77 1.99 -1.32 -2.81
N GLY A 78 0.70 -1.67 -2.72
CA GLY A 78 -0.28 -1.39 -3.77
C GLY A 78 -0.21 -2.35 -4.96
N GLU A 79 0.55 -3.44 -4.87
CA GLU A 79 0.65 -4.41 -5.96
C GLU A 79 -0.53 -5.40 -5.97
N PRO A 80 -0.98 -5.85 -7.15
CA PRO A 80 -2.04 -6.83 -7.26
C PRO A 80 -1.55 -8.21 -6.79
N VAL A 81 -2.41 -8.93 -6.07
CA VAL A 81 -2.08 -10.23 -5.50
C VAL A 81 -3.13 -11.26 -5.87
N LEU A 82 -2.67 -12.41 -6.34
CA LEU A 82 -3.49 -13.58 -6.61
C LEU A 82 -2.82 -14.84 -6.05
N LEU A 83 -3.35 -15.31 -4.93
CA LEU A 83 -2.92 -16.54 -4.24
C LEU A 83 -3.74 -17.73 -4.72
N GLN A 84 -3.12 -18.92 -4.68
CA GLN A 84 -3.84 -20.16 -4.96
C GLN A 84 -4.76 -20.53 -3.78
N GLU A 85 -6.04 -20.74 -4.09
CA GLU A 85 -7.08 -21.13 -3.13
C GLU A 85 -7.09 -22.65 -2.93
N LYS A 86 -6.00 -23.21 -2.38
CA LYS A 86 -5.83 -24.65 -2.16
C LYS A 86 -5.36 -24.99 -0.75
N GLY A 87 -5.79 -26.14 -0.26
CA GLY A 87 -5.36 -26.69 1.03
C GLY A 87 -6.02 -25.99 2.22
N ILE A 88 -5.44 -26.18 3.41
CA ILE A 88 -6.02 -25.73 4.69
C ILE A 88 -6.14 -24.20 4.84
N LEU A 89 -5.40 -23.43 4.03
CA LEU A 89 -5.47 -21.95 4.03
C LEU A 89 -6.23 -21.40 2.82
N SER A 90 -7.04 -22.21 2.12
CA SER A 90 -7.79 -21.75 0.93
C SER A 90 -8.67 -20.55 1.21
N ASP A 91 -9.36 -20.53 2.36
CA ASP A 91 -10.27 -19.45 2.73
C ASP A 91 -9.51 -18.15 2.98
N ILE A 92 -8.33 -18.23 3.62
CA ILE A 92 -7.45 -17.08 3.83
C ILE A 92 -6.92 -16.54 2.49
N SER A 93 -6.48 -17.43 1.58
CA SER A 93 -6.07 -17.05 0.23
C SER A 93 -7.20 -16.33 -0.51
N LYS A 94 -8.43 -16.85 -0.43
CA LYS A 94 -9.61 -16.26 -1.07
C LYS A 94 -9.95 -14.88 -0.49
N SER A 95 -9.90 -14.73 0.83
CA SER A 95 -10.08 -13.43 1.50
C SER A 95 -9.02 -12.43 1.06
N ILE A 96 -7.75 -12.83 0.98
CA ILE A 96 -6.67 -11.97 0.48
C ILE A 96 -6.90 -11.56 -0.98
N ASN A 97 -7.26 -12.50 -1.85
CA ASN A 97 -7.57 -12.20 -3.25
C ASN A 97 -8.71 -11.19 -3.37
N THR A 98 -9.75 -11.34 -2.55
CA THR A 98 -10.91 -10.46 -2.52
C THR A 98 -10.51 -9.06 -2.06
N VAL A 99 -9.77 -8.96 -0.96
CA VAL A 99 -9.27 -7.68 -0.43
C VAL A 99 -8.32 -7.01 -1.42
N SER A 100 -7.41 -7.75 -2.04
CA SER A 100 -6.52 -7.24 -3.08
C SER A 100 -7.32 -6.64 -4.23
N LYS A 101 -8.33 -7.36 -4.73
CA LYS A 101 -9.21 -6.86 -5.80
C LYS A 101 -9.97 -5.60 -5.39
N GLU A 102 -10.53 -5.56 -4.19
CA GLU A 102 -11.24 -4.38 -3.69
C GLU A 102 -10.31 -3.17 -3.53
N LEU A 103 -9.09 -3.37 -3.04
CA LEU A 103 -8.08 -2.32 -2.94
C LEU A 103 -7.73 -1.77 -4.32
N GLN A 104 -7.48 -2.64 -5.30
CA GLN A 104 -7.20 -2.22 -6.67
C GLN A 104 -8.37 -1.43 -7.29
N MET A 105 -9.61 -1.87 -7.07
CA MET A 105 -10.80 -1.14 -7.55
C MET A 105 -10.96 0.22 -6.87
N LYS A 106 -10.67 0.32 -5.56
CA LYS A 106 -10.71 1.59 -4.83
C LYS A 106 -9.64 2.55 -5.32
N ASP A 107 -8.42 2.06 -5.54
CA ASP A 107 -7.30 2.84 -6.04
C ASP A 107 -7.59 3.41 -7.44
N GLU A 108 -8.06 2.57 -8.37
CA GLU A 108 -8.44 3.02 -9.70
C GLU A 108 -9.60 4.03 -9.67
N LYS A 109 -10.57 3.85 -8.77
CA LYS A 109 -11.67 4.81 -8.59
C LYS A 109 -11.17 6.14 -8.04
N LEU A 110 -10.23 6.11 -7.10
CA LEU A 110 -9.61 7.31 -6.55
C LEU A 110 -8.82 8.03 -7.64
N ARG A 111 -7.98 7.31 -8.40
CA ARG A 111 -7.22 7.83 -9.53
C ARG A 111 -8.12 8.54 -10.54
N LYS A 112 -9.21 7.89 -10.97
CA LYS A 112 -10.21 8.50 -11.87
C LYS A 112 -10.88 9.74 -11.29
N LYS A 113 -11.15 9.75 -9.99
CA LYS A 113 -11.77 10.90 -9.31
C LYS A 113 -10.82 12.10 -9.29
N GLU A 114 -9.57 11.87 -8.94
CA GLU A 114 -8.53 12.90 -8.95
C GLU A 114 -8.27 13.42 -10.37
N GLU A 115 -8.26 12.53 -11.37
CA GLU A 115 -8.14 12.91 -12.78
C GLU A 115 -9.32 13.74 -13.28
N ALA A 116 -10.55 13.37 -12.93
CA ALA A 116 -11.74 14.18 -13.23
C ALA A 116 -11.71 15.55 -12.53
N ARG A 117 -11.26 15.60 -11.26
CA ARG A 117 -11.12 16.86 -10.51
C ARG A 117 -10.11 17.79 -11.17
N SER A 118 -8.96 17.25 -11.59
CA SER A 118 -7.94 18.02 -12.30
C SER A 118 -8.46 18.62 -13.61
N ASN A 119 -9.10 17.78 -14.42
CA ASN A 119 -9.68 18.20 -15.70
C ASN A 119 -10.77 19.26 -15.52
N TRP A 120 -11.58 19.12 -14.47
CA TRP A 120 -12.61 20.11 -14.12
C TRP A 120 -12.00 21.46 -13.73
N ILE A 121 -10.95 21.48 -12.88
CA ILE A 121 -10.24 22.71 -12.51
C ILE A 121 -9.62 23.37 -13.75
N ALA A 122 -9.00 22.57 -14.63
CA ALA A 122 -8.40 23.08 -15.87
C ALA A 122 -9.45 23.73 -16.78
N GLY A 123 -10.62 23.10 -16.93
CA GLY A 123 -11.75 23.63 -17.69
C GLY A 123 -12.28 24.95 -17.14
N ILE A 124 -12.61 25.00 -15.84
CA ILE A 124 -13.09 26.24 -15.19
C ILE A 124 -12.06 27.37 -15.30
N SER A 125 -10.78 27.06 -15.10
CA SER A 125 -9.71 28.06 -15.21
C SER A 125 -9.65 28.69 -16.60
N HIS A 126 -9.84 27.89 -17.64
CA HIS A 126 -9.92 28.37 -19.02
C HIS A 126 -11.14 29.28 -19.22
N ASP A 127 -12.31 28.83 -18.75
CA ASP A 127 -13.56 29.55 -18.93
C ASP A 127 -13.62 30.87 -18.13
N ILE A 128 -12.90 30.98 -17.01
CA ILE A 128 -12.74 32.23 -16.24
C ILE A 128 -11.76 33.19 -16.94
N ARG A 129 -10.71 32.69 -17.58
CA ARG A 129 -9.69 33.53 -18.22
C ARG A 129 -10.29 34.45 -19.29
N THR A 130 -11.23 33.94 -20.08
CA THR A 130 -11.89 34.68 -21.16
C THR A 130 -12.63 35.95 -20.67
N PRO A 131 -13.63 35.86 -19.77
CA PRO A 131 -14.33 37.04 -19.26
C PRO A 131 -13.41 37.96 -18.45
N LEU A 132 -12.45 37.41 -17.72
CA LEU A 132 -11.49 38.20 -16.97
C LEU A 132 -10.57 39.03 -17.88
N SER A 133 -10.16 38.46 -19.02
CA SER A 133 -9.35 39.17 -20.01
C SER A 133 -10.15 40.31 -20.66
N MET A 134 -11.45 40.12 -20.88
CA MET A 134 -12.34 41.20 -21.34
C MET A 134 -12.46 42.31 -20.29
N ILE A 135 -12.67 41.97 -19.01
CA ILE A 135 -12.74 42.96 -17.93
C ILE A 135 -11.44 43.77 -17.82
N ILE A 136 -10.29 43.10 -17.82
CA ILE A 136 -8.98 43.77 -17.78
C ILE A 136 -8.77 44.64 -19.03
N GLY A 137 -9.16 44.16 -20.22
CA GLY A 137 -9.05 44.93 -21.46
C GLY A 137 -9.85 46.22 -21.42
N TYR A 138 -11.14 46.14 -21.08
CA TYR A 138 -11.99 47.34 -20.95
C TYR A 138 -11.56 48.26 -19.82
N ALA A 139 -11.10 47.72 -18.68
CA ALA A 139 -10.54 48.53 -17.61
C ALA A 139 -9.27 49.26 -18.05
N GLY A 140 -8.38 48.60 -18.79
CA GLY A 140 -7.18 49.23 -19.35
C GLY A 140 -7.49 50.34 -20.34
N GLU A 141 -8.48 50.14 -21.24
CA GLU A 141 -8.95 51.19 -22.15
C GLU A 141 -9.50 52.41 -21.41
N LEU A 142 -10.22 52.19 -20.31
CA LEU A 142 -10.73 53.27 -19.46
C LEU A 142 -9.61 53.99 -18.71
N GLU A 143 -8.59 53.28 -18.26
CA GLU A 143 -7.44 53.84 -17.53
C GLU A 143 -6.66 54.85 -18.39
N GLU A 144 -6.57 54.59 -19.70
CA GLU A 144 -5.94 55.46 -20.71
C GLU A 144 -6.83 56.65 -21.13
N SER A 145 -8.11 56.68 -20.75
CA SER A 145 -9.03 57.74 -21.14
C SER A 145 -8.83 59.02 -20.32
N SER A 146 -8.56 60.14 -21.02
CA SER A 146 -8.45 61.47 -20.42
C SER A 146 -9.80 62.09 -20.00
N SER A 147 -10.92 61.38 -20.17
CA SER A 147 -12.26 61.88 -19.82
C SER A 147 -12.70 61.54 -18.39
N LEU A 148 -11.93 60.72 -17.66
CA LEU A 148 -12.25 60.32 -16.30
C LEU A 148 -11.82 61.37 -15.27
N SER A 149 -12.59 61.51 -14.20
CA SER A 149 -12.13 62.24 -13.01
C SER A 149 -11.04 61.45 -12.28
N ASN A 150 -10.22 62.14 -11.47
CA ASN A 150 -9.18 61.49 -10.65
C ASN A 150 -9.71 60.31 -9.82
N ARG A 151 -10.95 60.42 -9.29
CA ARG A 151 -11.59 59.36 -8.51
C ARG A 151 -11.98 58.16 -9.37
N GLU A 152 -12.50 58.39 -10.57
CA GLU A 152 -12.86 57.31 -11.50
C GLU A 152 -11.61 56.59 -12.02
N GLN A 153 -10.52 57.32 -12.27
CA GLN A 153 -9.25 56.75 -12.70
C GLN A 153 -8.65 55.85 -11.61
N GLU A 154 -8.71 56.27 -10.34
CA GLU A 154 -8.32 55.42 -9.20
C GLU A 154 -9.18 54.15 -9.12
N GLN A 155 -10.50 54.26 -9.29
CA GLN A 155 -11.42 53.11 -9.28
C GLN A 155 -11.13 52.13 -10.42
N VAL A 156 -10.87 52.63 -11.62
CA VAL A 156 -10.52 51.80 -12.79
C VAL A 156 -9.19 51.08 -12.57
N SER A 157 -8.18 51.76 -12.03
CA SER A 157 -6.88 51.15 -11.70
C SER A 157 -7.03 50.03 -10.66
N ILE A 158 -7.88 50.23 -9.64
CA ILE A 158 -8.21 49.16 -8.67
C ILE A 158 -8.85 47.95 -9.35
N ILE A 159 -9.81 48.16 -10.27
CA ILE A 159 -10.47 47.08 -11.02
C ILE A 159 -9.45 46.32 -11.87
N CYS A 160 -8.57 47.03 -12.57
CA CYS A 160 -7.53 46.45 -13.41
C CYS A 160 -6.57 45.58 -12.58
N ASN A 161 -6.01 46.14 -11.50
CA ASN A 161 -5.10 45.44 -10.59
C ASN A 161 -5.76 44.20 -9.96
N GLN A 162 -7.02 44.30 -9.56
CA GLN A 162 -7.74 43.16 -9.00
C GLN A 162 -8.03 42.09 -10.06
N GLY A 163 -8.32 42.49 -11.29
CA GLY A 163 -8.48 41.57 -12.43
C GLY A 163 -7.20 40.79 -12.71
N ILE A 164 -6.05 41.49 -12.75
CA ILE A 164 -4.72 40.89 -12.91
C ILE A 164 -4.45 39.88 -11.79
N LYS A 165 -4.70 40.27 -10.54
CA LYS A 165 -4.51 39.40 -9.37
C LYS A 165 -5.36 38.14 -9.43
N ILE A 166 -6.63 38.23 -9.83
CA ILE A 166 -7.50 37.04 -10.01
C ILE A 166 -6.94 36.14 -11.11
N ARG A 167 -6.41 36.71 -12.19
CA ARG A 167 -5.84 35.94 -13.31
C ARG A 167 -4.63 35.13 -12.88
N GLU A 168 -3.77 35.72 -12.05
CA GLU A 168 -2.62 35.03 -11.45
C GLU A 168 -3.06 33.89 -10.53
N LEU A 169 -4.00 34.16 -9.62
CA LEU A 169 -4.56 33.14 -8.71
C LEU A 169 -5.18 31.96 -9.46
N VAL A 170 -5.91 32.21 -10.56
CA VAL A 170 -6.50 31.16 -11.39
C VAL A 170 -5.42 30.35 -12.11
N ASN A 171 -4.37 31.01 -12.61
CA ASN A 171 -3.25 30.31 -13.24
C ASN A 171 -2.47 29.46 -12.25
N ASP A 172 -2.29 29.92 -11.01
CA ASP A 172 -1.60 29.17 -9.97
C ASP A 172 -2.44 27.99 -9.48
N LEU A 173 -3.75 28.15 -9.33
CA LEU A 173 -4.67 27.04 -9.06
C LEU A 173 -4.59 25.95 -10.13
N ASN A 174 -4.57 26.34 -11.41
CA ASN A 174 -4.44 25.39 -12.52
C ASN A 174 -3.10 24.65 -12.47
N LEU A 175 -2.01 25.37 -12.19
CA LEU A 175 -0.69 24.78 -12.08
C LEU A 175 -0.61 23.79 -10.91
N VAL A 176 -1.05 24.19 -9.72
CA VAL A 176 -1.07 23.32 -8.53
C VAL A 176 -1.88 22.05 -8.82
N SER A 177 -3.07 22.19 -9.42
CA SER A 177 -3.88 21.05 -9.83
C SER A 177 -3.14 20.11 -10.79
N LYS A 178 -2.36 20.62 -11.75
CA LYS A 178 -1.60 19.77 -12.67
C LYS A 178 -0.43 19.05 -11.99
N LEU A 179 0.20 19.69 -11.01
CA LEU A 179 1.33 19.16 -10.25
C LEU A 179 0.89 18.09 -9.25
N GLU A 180 -0.17 18.33 -8.48
CA GLU A 180 -0.65 17.38 -7.47
C GLU A 180 -1.08 16.03 -8.06
N TYR A 181 -1.57 16.02 -9.30
CA TYR A 181 -2.12 14.82 -9.93
C TYR A 181 -1.18 14.14 -10.94
N ASN A 182 0.12 14.50 -10.95
CA ASN A 182 1.13 13.95 -11.88
C ASN A 182 0.69 13.97 -13.36
N MET A 183 -0.19 14.90 -13.73
CA MET A 183 -0.74 14.99 -15.09
C MET A 183 0.17 15.74 -16.06
N GLN A 184 1.25 16.33 -15.55
CA GLN A 184 2.24 17.01 -16.35
C GLN A 184 3.57 16.28 -16.17
N ALA A 185 4.10 15.75 -17.27
CA ALA A 185 5.49 15.31 -17.28
C ALA A 185 6.36 16.52 -16.94
N LEU A 186 7.09 16.45 -15.83
CA LEU A 186 8.09 17.45 -15.48
C LEU A 186 9.14 17.42 -16.58
N ASN A 187 9.31 18.55 -17.28
CA ASN A 187 10.41 18.70 -18.22
C ASN A 187 11.62 19.14 -17.41
N CYS A 188 12.26 18.15 -16.78
CA CYS A 188 13.50 18.39 -16.06
C CYS A 188 14.62 18.62 -17.07
N ASP A 189 15.14 19.85 -17.08
CA ASP A 189 16.35 20.19 -17.81
C ASP A 189 17.52 20.32 -16.84
N LYS A 190 18.75 20.15 -17.35
CA LYS A 190 19.97 20.41 -16.59
C LYS A 190 20.13 21.92 -16.39
N ILE A 191 19.87 22.40 -15.17
CA ILE A 191 19.96 23.81 -14.82
C ILE A 191 21.23 24.04 -13.99
N ARG A 192 22.06 24.98 -14.44
CA ARG A 192 23.15 25.52 -13.62
C ARG A 192 22.57 26.50 -12.60
N VAL A 193 22.65 26.13 -11.32
CA VAL A 193 22.00 26.86 -10.22
C VAL A 193 22.52 28.29 -10.10
N SER A 194 23.82 28.51 -10.28
CA SER A 194 24.45 29.83 -10.22
C SER A 194 23.89 30.81 -11.26
N ALA A 195 23.78 30.36 -12.51
CA ALA A 195 23.22 31.16 -13.61
C ALA A 195 21.73 31.44 -13.39
N PHE A 196 20.98 30.45 -12.91
CA PHE A 196 19.54 30.60 -12.66
C PHE A 196 19.23 31.56 -11.50
N LEU A 197 19.97 31.48 -10.39
CA LEU A 197 19.83 32.42 -9.28
C LEU A 197 20.15 33.86 -9.69
N ARG A 198 21.21 34.08 -10.48
CA ARG A 198 21.55 35.41 -11.00
C ARG A 198 20.45 36.00 -11.87
N GLU A 199 19.82 35.17 -12.72
CA GLU A 199 18.68 35.57 -13.54
C GLU A 199 17.48 35.97 -12.67
N LEU A 200 17.12 35.16 -11.66
CA LEU A 200 16.03 35.46 -10.72
C LEU A 200 16.27 36.76 -9.95
N ILE A 201 17.48 36.96 -9.41
CA ILE A 201 17.80 38.16 -8.64
C ILE A 201 17.81 39.40 -9.54
N SER A 202 18.32 39.29 -10.76
CA SER A 202 18.30 40.41 -11.71
C SER A 202 16.87 40.82 -12.07
N GLU A 203 15.98 39.84 -12.27
CA GLU A 203 14.56 40.08 -12.53
C GLU A 203 13.82 40.64 -11.30
N PHE A 204 14.16 40.18 -10.10
CA PHE A 204 13.62 40.71 -8.84
C PHE A 204 14.02 42.17 -8.62
N ILE A 205 15.29 42.51 -8.85
CA ILE A 205 15.80 43.88 -8.73
C ILE A 205 15.09 44.81 -9.72
N ASN A 206 14.90 44.37 -10.97
CA ASN A 206 14.28 45.20 -11.99
C ASN A 206 12.77 45.44 -11.77
N ASN A 207 12.08 44.53 -11.07
CA ASN A 207 10.62 44.57 -10.96
C ASN A 207 10.10 44.99 -9.57
N ASN A 208 10.88 44.87 -8.48
CA ASN A 208 10.34 44.97 -7.11
C ASN A 208 11.19 45.75 -6.10
N LEU A 209 12.29 46.40 -6.51
CA LEU A 209 13.05 47.26 -5.59
C LEU A 209 12.74 48.74 -5.84
N ASP A 210 12.08 49.37 -4.87
CA ASP A 210 12.42 50.75 -4.52
C ASP A 210 13.90 50.77 -4.08
N ASN A 211 14.65 51.81 -4.45
CA ASN A 211 16.12 51.93 -4.40
C ASN A 211 16.82 51.72 -3.03
N ASP A 212 16.12 51.23 -1.99
CA ASP A 212 16.60 51.16 -0.60
C ASP A 212 17.07 49.77 -0.14
N PHE A 213 17.03 48.72 -0.97
CA PHE A 213 17.53 47.39 -0.60
C PHE A 213 18.75 46.95 -1.42
N TYR A 214 19.68 46.25 -0.78
CA TYR A 214 20.82 45.59 -1.42
C TYR A 214 20.67 44.08 -1.31
N VAL A 215 20.86 43.38 -2.43
CA VAL A 215 20.77 41.91 -2.50
C VAL A 215 22.17 41.35 -2.66
N GLU A 216 22.64 40.59 -1.67
CA GLU A 216 23.94 39.90 -1.71
C GLU A 216 23.71 38.42 -2.04
N LEU A 217 24.44 37.92 -3.03
CA LEU A 217 24.28 36.57 -3.57
C LEU A 217 25.63 35.84 -3.44
N ASP A 218 25.79 35.06 -2.37
CA ASP A 218 26.99 34.25 -2.15
C ASP A 218 26.81 32.84 -2.74
N ILE A 219 27.62 32.52 -3.76
CA ILE A 219 27.60 31.22 -4.44
C ILE A 219 28.93 30.52 -4.16
N LEU A 220 28.89 29.56 -3.23
CA LEU A 220 30.06 28.75 -2.85
C LEU A 220 30.59 27.85 -3.99
N ASN A 221 29.74 27.49 -4.97
CA ASN A 221 30.12 26.63 -6.08
C ASN A 221 29.32 26.95 -7.36
N GLU A 222 30.03 27.36 -8.42
CA GLU A 222 29.42 27.80 -9.69
C GLU A 222 28.96 26.63 -10.59
N ASP A 223 29.45 25.42 -10.36
CA ASP A 223 29.26 24.27 -11.25
C ASP A 223 28.14 23.31 -10.79
N ILE A 224 27.33 23.70 -9.81
CA ILE A 224 26.18 22.89 -9.37
C ILE A 224 25.13 22.85 -10.48
N ILE A 225 24.88 21.63 -10.98
CA ILE A 225 23.84 21.33 -11.96
C ILE A 225 22.78 20.45 -11.30
N ILE A 226 21.51 20.84 -11.42
CA ILE A 226 20.36 20.05 -10.96
C ILE A 226 19.46 19.71 -12.15
N ASP A 227 18.82 18.54 -12.12
CA ASP A 227 17.73 18.20 -13.03
C ASP A 227 16.42 18.70 -12.41
N ALA A 228 15.87 19.78 -12.95
CA ALA A 228 14.63 20.37 -12.47
C ALA A 228 13.87 21.12 -13.56
N ASP A 229 12.59 21.38 -13.36
CA ASP A 229 11.78 22.20 -14.25
C ASP A 229 11.89 23.69 -13.83
N LYS A 230 12.59 24.48 -14.65
CA LYS A 230 12.86 25.90 -14.40
C LYS A 230 11.59 26.72 -14.16
N LYS A 231 10.47 26.38 -14.82
CA LYS A 231 9.21 27.13 -14.72
C LYS A 231 8.53 26.90 -13.37
N ILE A 232 8.66 25.71 -12.80
CA ILE A 232 8.07 25.37 -11.50
C ILE A 232 8.87 26.04 -10.40
N ILE A 233 10.21 25.98 -10.45
CA ILE A 233 11.05 26.62 -9.42
C ILE A 233 10.80 28.13 -9.37
N LYS A 234 10.70 28.78 -10.54
CA LYS A 234 10.45 30.22 -10.64
C LYS A 234 9.09 30.66 -10.06
N LYS A 235 8.09 29.77 -10.01
CA LYS A 235 6.74 30.04 -9.48
C LYS A 235 6.55 29.64 -8.02
N GLY A 236 7.47 28.86 -7.44
CA GLY A 236 7.44 28.49 -6.03
C GLY A 236 7.94 29.58 -5.08
N TYR A 237 8.34 30.74 -5.61
CA TYR A 237 8.85 31.90 -4.89
C TYR A 237 7.90 33.08 -5.04
#